data_AF-A0A6N6MKG8-F1
#
_entry.id   AF-A0A6N6MKG8-F1
#
_cell.length_a   1.000
_cell.length_b   1.000
_cell.length_c   1.000
_cell.angle_alpha   90.00
_cell.angle_beta   90.00
_cell.angle_gamma   90.00
#
_symmetry.space_group_name_H-M   'P 1'
#
loop_
_entity.id
_entity.type
_entity.pdbx_description
1 polymer ?
#
loop_
_entity_poly.entity_id
_entity_poly.type
_entity_poly.pdbx_seq_one_letter_code
_entity_poly.pdbx_strand_id
1 'polypeptide(L)'
;MMRIYGHGNCQASAVGWLLREVRPEWQIKSREVQTFDLSSDEELEQYHVDIEEADIILAQPISDGYRGVDTLSLSQIQARKRPDTGLFIFPSMHFRGYNIESFAIGVEGYGLGYDDVHVADMYASGVSVDECYDRISSPTFFTRAFVLYEVMVCLRELIRRETACGAHARVSSILADKLDQELLFHTFNHPARKSLVGVTEQLMSAAGVPVTIPVGGMSYLSNIRIMPYPSTVIHLGLDPTALPELGQRVQMHVAMSTFDFVKSAYEQYGNAGRDAVRAALSQHPQASWYQARFEGSKPLHCEAFDAASFVESLFHTLLKRHPTSPEVQYWVKMLPSIGPAEVVRRFTASAEFQDYHSRVAVGAP
;
A
#
# COMPACT_ATOMS: atom_id res chain seq x y z
N MET A 1 29.25 -17.75 0.37
CA MET A 1 27.79 -17.98 0.45
C MET A 1 27.18 -16.63 0.74
N MET A 2 26.21 -16.18 -0.06
CA MET A 2 25.65 -14.83 0.09
C MET A 2 24.78 -14.73 1.34
N ARG A 3 24.96 -13.67 2.12
CA ARG A 3 24.19 -13.35 3.33
C ARG A 3 23.28 -12.16 3.05
N ILE A 4 21.97 -12.37 3.17
CA ILE A 4 20.96 -11.32 2.99
C ILE A 4 20.21 -11.10 4.29
N TYR A 5 20.06 -9.83 4.67
CA TYR A 5 19.27 -9.41 5.81
C TYR A 5 18.08 -8.55 5.39
N GLY A 6 16.87 -8.94 5.77
CA GLY A 6 15.64 -8.18 5.56
C GLY A 6 15.24 -7.38 6.81
N HIS A 7 15.08 -6.06 6.67
CA HIS A 7 14.72 -5.15 7.75
C HIS A 7 13.44 -4.37 7.43
N GLY A 8 12.36 -4.57 8.18
CA GLY A 8 11.10 -3.85 7.92
C GLY A 8 9.91 -4.45 8.63
N ASN A 9 8.70 -4.23 8.13
CA ASN A 9 7.51 -4.94 8.60
C ASN A 9 7.44 -6.36 8.00
N CYS A 10 6.28 -7.02 8.11
CA CYS A 10 6.02 -8.36 7.55
C CYS A 10 6.38 -8.52 6.06
N GLN A 11 6.43 -7.42 5.29
CA GLN A 11 6.82 -7.43 3.89
C GLN A 11 8.31 -7.75 3.69
N ALA A 12 9.18 -7.34 4.62
CA ALA A 12 10.60 -7.67 4.56
C ALA A 12 10.84 -9.18 4.72
N SER A 13 10.10 -9.82 5.64
CA SER A 13 10.07 -11.28 5.77
C SER A 13 9.56 -11.94 4.48
N ALA A 14 8.49 -11.40 3.89
CA ALA A 14 7.91 -11.93 2.66
C ALA A 14 8.88 -11.88 1.45
N VAL A 15 9.61 -10.77 1.29
CA VAL A 15 10.69 -10.66 0.30
C VAL A 15 11.77 -11.71 0.56
N GLY A 16 12.19 -11.88 1.82
CA GLY A 16 13.17 -12.90 2.21
C GLY A 16 12.70 -14.34 1.92
N TRP A 17 11.42 -14.66 2.13
CA TRP A 17 10.88 -15.98 1.80
C TRP A 17 10.87 -16.24 0.28
N LEU A 18 10.50 -15.26 -0.54
CA LEU A 18 10.59 -15.38 -2.01
C LEU A 18 12.01 -15.68 -2.48
N LEU A 19 13.01 -15.01 -1.89
CA LEU A 19 14.41 -15.26 -2.24
C LEU A 19 14.85 -16.68 -1.84
N ARG A 20 14.40 -17.20 -0.69
CA ARG A 20 14.70 -18.58 -0.26
C ARG A 20 14.11 -19.62 -1.22
N GLU A 21 12.96 -19.35 -1.84
CA GLU A 21 12.37 -20.28 -2.83
C GLU A 21 13.28 -20.48 -4.05
N VAL A 22 13.95 -19.42 -4.52
CA VAL A 22 14.74 -19.44 -5.77
C VAL A 22 16.25 -19.51 -5.56
N ARG A 23 16.72 -19.27 -4.33
CA ARG A 23 18.12 -19.29 -3.91
C ARG A 23 18.26 -19.98 -2.53
N PRO A 24 17.95 -21.27 -2.43
CA PRO A 24 18.00 -22.01 -1.16
C PRO A 24 19.42 -22.09 -0.57
N GLU A 25 20.45 -21.85 -1.38
CA GLU A 25 21.84 -21.83 -0.95
C GLU A 25 22.27 -20.51 -0.27
N TRP A 26 21.43 -19.48 -0.28
CA TRP A 26 21.72 -18.20 0.39
C TRP A 26 21.32 -18.22 1.87
N GLN A 27 22.09 -17.53 2.70
CA GLN A 27 21.75 -17.31 4.11
C GLN A 27 20.88 -16.07 4.20
N ILE A 28 19.56 -16.27 4.23
CA ILE A 28 18.59 -15.19 4.32
C ILE A 28 18.03 -15.14 5.73
N LYS A 29 18.15 -14.00 6.40
CA LYS A 29 17.52 -13.68 7.69
C LYS A 29 16.63 -12.45 7.54
N SER A 30 15.62 -12.32 8.38
CA SER A 30 14.77 -11.13 8.42
C SER A 30 14.26 -10.87 9.84
N ARG A 31 13.97 -9.60 10.14
CA ARG A 31 13.30 -9.19 11.37
C ARG A 31 12.15 -8.24 11.07
N GLU A 32 11.02 -8.51 11.70
CA GLU A 32 9.84 -7.65 11.65
C GLU A 32 9.90 -6.65 12.80
N VAL A 33 10.12 -5.37 12.46
CA VAL A 33 10.31 -4.30 13.46
C VAL A 33 9.12 -4.10 14.39
N GLN A 34 7.93 -4.54 13.98
CA GLN A 34 6.70 -4.47 14.78
C GLN A 34 6.68 -5.49 15.92
N THR A 35 7.20 -6.70 15.69
CA THR A 35 7.13 -7.82 16.65
C THR A 35 8.47 -8.13 17.30
N PHE A 36 9.55 -7.46 16.89
CA PHE A 36 10.87 -7.61 17.47
C PHE A 36 10.88 -7.33 18.99
N ASP A 37 11.46 -8.23 19.78
CA ASP A 37 11.56 -8.08 21.22
C ASP A 37 12.76 -7.20 21.58
N LEU A 38 12.47 -5.95 21.96
CA LEU A 38 13.46 -4.97 22.39
C LEU A 38 13.95 -5.19 23.82
N SER A 39 13.35 -6.11 24.57
CA SER A 39 13.72 -6.39 25.97
C SER A 39 14.75 -7.51 26.11
N SER A 40 15.04 -8.23 25.03
CA SER A 40 16.00 -9.34 25.00
C SER A 40 17.36 -8.85 24.50
N ASP A 41 18.34 -8.75 25.41
CA ASP A 41 19.73 -8.40 25.07
C ASP A 41 20.34 -9.39 24.07
N GLU A 42 20.02 -10.67 24.19
CA GLU A 42 20.47 -11.71 23.26
C GLU A 42 19.89 -11.49 21.86
N GLU A 43 18.61 -11.13 21.76
CA GLU A 43 17.97 -10.88 20.46
C GLU A 43 18.51 -9.59 19.81
N LEU A 44 18.79 -8.56 20.62
CA LEU A 44 19.43 -7.32 20.19
C LEU A 44 20.86 -7.56 19.69
N GLU A 45 21.65 -8.35 20.41
CA GLU A 45 23.00 -8.71 19.99
C GLU A 45 22.97 -9.50 18.67
N GLN A 46 22.10 -10.51 18.57
CA GLN A 46 21.96 -11.28 17.34
C GLN A 46 21.46 -10.43 16.17
N TYR A 47 20.58 -9.45 16.43
CA TYR A 47 20.15 -8.46 15.44
C TYR A 47 21.32 -7.64 14.89
N HIS A 48 22.23 -7.20 15.76
CA HIS A 48 23.43 -6.48 15.35
C HIS A 48 24.38 -7.35 14.54
N VAL A 49 24.63 -8.58 15.00
CA VAL A 49 25.43 -9.58 14.26
C VAL A 49 24.84 -9.81 12.87
N ASP A 50 23.51 -9.96 12.74
CA ASP A 50 22.86 -10.21 11.45
C ASP A 50 23.07 -9.05 10.45
N ILE A 51 23.09 -7.81 10.93
CA ILE A 51 23.37 -6.61 10.11
C ILE A 51 24.84 -6.56 9.70
N GLU A 52 25.74 -6.76 10.67
CA GLU A 52 27.19 -6.68 10.48
C GLU A 52 27.72 -7.82 9.62
N GLU A 53 27.05 -8.97 9.59
CA GLU A 53 27.42 -10.12 8.77
C GLU A 53 26.83 -10.10 7.35
N ALA A 54 25.84 -9.25 7.05
CA ALA A 54 25.17 -9.22 5.76
C ALA A 54 26.04 -8.70 4.61
N ASP A 55 25.93 -9.34 3.44
CA ASP A 55 26.49 -8.83 2.18
C ASP A 55 25.51 -7.84 1.53
N ILE A 56 24.21 -8.12 1.66
CA ILE A 56 23.11 -7.31 1.16
C ILE A 56 22.08 -7.11 2.28
N ILE A 57 21.68 -5.86 2.51
CA ILE A 57 20.57 -5.51 3.38
C ILE A 57 19.42 -4.97 2.51
N LEU A 58 18.24 -5.57 2.66
CA LEU A 58 16.99 -5.12 2.06
C LEU A 58 16.15 -4.45 3.13
N ALA A 59 16.06 -3.11 3.11
CA ALA A 59 15.48 -2.35 4.22
C ALA A 59 14.26 -1.51 3.80
N GLN A 60 13.29 -1.42 4.70
CA GLN A 60 12.25 -0.40 4.66
C GLN A 60 12.69 0.84 5.45
N PRO A 61 12.20 2.04 5.09
CA PRO A 61 12.56 3.28 5.77
C PRO A 61 11.84 3.39 7.12
N ILE A 62 12.42 2.78 8.16
CA ILE A 62 11.97 2.92 9.55
C ILE A 62 12.56 4.21 10.13
N SER A 63 11.71 5.06 10.71
CA SER A 63 12.13 6.34 11.28
C SER A 63 12.91 6.18 12.58
N ASP A 64 13.74 7.16 12.90
CA ASP A 64 14.30 7.34 14.24
C ASP A 64 13.16 7.48 15.27
N GLY A 65 13.39 7.03 16.50
CA GLY A 65 12.40 6.97 17.57
C GLY A 65 11.22 6.02 17.35
N TYR A 66 11.23 5.18 16.30
CA TYR A 66 10.17 4.19 16.10
C TYR A 66 10.08 3.23 17.29
N ARG A 67 8.87 3.05 17.85
CA ARG A 67 8.63 2.33 19.12
C ARG A 67 9.44 2.88 20.31
N GLY A 68 9.83 4.16 20.27
CA GLY A 68 10.59 4.81 21.33
C GLY A 68 12.08 4.45 21.35
N VAL A 69 12.60 3.83 20.28
CA VAL A 69 14.00 3.45 20.15
C VAL A 69 14.57 3.83 18.79
N ASP A 70 15.87 4.11 18.74
CA ASP A 70 16.56 4.37 17.48
C ASP A 70 17.12 3.10 16.84
N THR A 71 17.35 2.04 17.62
CA THR A 71 17.98 0.79 17.20
C THR A 71 17.35 0.14 15.97
N LEU A 72 16.06 0.37 15.74
CA LEU A 72 15.29 -0.19 14.62
C LEU A 72 15.26 0.72 13.38
N SER A 73 15.81 1.93 13.45
CA SER A 73 15.74 2.91 12.37
C SER A 73 16.68 2.56 11.21
N LEU A 74 16.36 3.08 10.03
CA LEU A 74 17.24 2.98 8.86
C LEU A 74 18.59 3.68 9.10
N SER A 75 18.62 4.76 9.89
CA SER A 75 19.86 5.48 10.22
C SER A 75 20.83 4.58 10.99
N GLN A 76 20.32 3.76 11.92
CA GLN A 76 21.13 2.80 12.67
C GLN A 76 21.62 1.63 11.80
N ILE A 77 20.79 1.14 10.87
CA ILE A 77 21.24 0.15 9.88
C ILE A 77 22.42 0.71 9.06
N GLN A 78 22.30 1.95 8.58
CA GLN A 78 23.34 2.61 7.79
C GLN A 78 24.63 2.81 8.59
N ALA A 79 24.53 3.12 9.89
CA ALA A 79 25.68 3.33 10.76
C ALA A 79 26.40 2.03 11.13
N ARG A 80 25.70 0.90 11.19
CA ARG A 80 26.23 -0.40 11.65
C ARG A 80 26.69 -1.33 10.54
N LYS A 81 26.10 -1.25 9.35
CA LYS A 81 26.49 -2.12 8.24
C LYS A 81 27.98 -1.96 7.92
N ARG A 82 28.61 -3.00 7.38
CA ARG A 82 30.00 -2.89 6.91
C ARG A 82 30.12 -1.92 5.74
N PRO A 83 31.30 -1.35 5.48
CA PRO A 83 31.52 -0.48 4.33
C PRO A 83 31.20 -1.14 2.98
N ASP A 84 31.41 -2.45 2.87
CA ASP A 84 31.18 -3.26 1.66
C ASP A 84 29.75 -3.83 1.55
N THR A 85 28.95 -3.75 2.63
CA THR A 85 27.54 -4.19 2.61
C THR A 85 26.69 -3.28 1.72
N GLY A 86 26.03 -3.86 0.73
CA GLY A 86 25.04 -3.16 -0.09
C GLY A 86 23.73 -2.94 0.68
N LEU A 87 23.21 -1.71 0.71
CA LEU A 87 21.94 -1.37 1.35
C LEU A 87 20.92 -0.94 0.28
N PHE A 88 19.84 -1.70 0.13
CA PHE A 88 18.81 -1.44 -0.87
C PHE A 88 17.47 -1.20 -0.19
N ILE A 89 16.92 -0.02 -0.45
CA ILE A 89 15.72 0.49 0.20
C ILE A 89 14.49 0.19 -0.67
N PHE A 90 13.42 -0.29 -0.07
CA PHE A 90 12.09 -0.36 -0.69
C PHE A 90 11.04 0.26 0.23
N PRO A 91 9.96 0.84 -0.29
CA PRO A 91 8.95 1.47 0.56
C PRO A 91 8.19 0.42 1.39
N SER A 92 7.59 0.87 2.49
CA SER A 92 6.43 0.15 3.03
C SER A 92 5.32 0.15 1.99
N MET A 93 5.02 -1.03 1.45
CA MET A 93 4.05 -1.24 0.39
C MET A 93 2.66 -0.99 0.96
N HIS A 94 2.10 0.19 0.69
CA HIS A 94 0.79 0.58 1.18
C HIS A 94 -0.06 1.17 0.06
N PHE A 95 -1.15 0.51 -0.29
CA PHE A 95 -2.05 0.92 -1.35
C PHE A 95 -3.49 0.50 -1.06
N ARG A 96 -4.37 1.49 -0.84
CA ARG A 96 -5.79 1.26 -0.54
C ARG A 96 -6.69 1.33 -1.78
N GLY A 97 -6.17 1.60 -2.98
CA GLY A 97 -7.00 1.85 -4.16
C GLY A 97 -7.94 0.72 -4.58
N TYR A 98 -7.72 -0.52 -4.10
CA TYR A 98 -8.65 -1.64 -4.27
C TYR A 98 -9.73 -1.73 -3.19
N ASN A 99 -9.43 -1.32 -1.96
CA ASN A 99 -10.30 -1.42 -0.78
C ASN A 99 -10.41 -0.05 -0.14
N ILE A 100 -10.90 0.90 -0.92
CA ILE A 100 -10.91 2.35 -0.63
C ILE A 100 -11.58 2.67 0.72
N GLU A 101 -12.51 1.82 1.15
CA GLU A 101 -13.23 1.79 2.41
C GLU A 101 -12.47 1.25 3.63
N SER A 102 -11.28 0.66 3.46
CA SER A 102 -10.58 -0.05 4.53
C SER A 102 -9.63 0.84 5.35
N PHE A 103 -9.83 0.91 6.67
CA PHE A 103 -9.04 1.73 7.58
C PHE A 103 -8.74 0.97 8.88
N ALA A 104 -7.80 1.45 9.68
CA ALA A 104 -7.62 1.00 11.06
C ALA A 104 -8.12 2.09 12.00
N ILE A 105 -9.46 2.21 12.16
CA ILE A 105 -10.06 3.30 12.96
C ILE A 105 -10.01 3.03 14.47
N GLY A 106 -9.63 1.81 14.87
CA GLY A 106 -9.32 1.49 16.26
C GLY A 106 -10.55 1.42 17.16
N VAL A 107 -11.67 0.85 16.68
CA VAL A 107 -12.81 0.57 17.55
C VAL A 107 -12.40 -0.46 18.60
N GLU A 108 -12.57 -0.12 19.88
CA GLU A 108 -12.26 -1.03 20.98
C GLU A 108 -13.05 -2.34 20.85
N GLY A 109 -12.36 -3.48 21.03
CA GLY A 109 -12.97 -4.81 20.86
C GLY A 109 -13.13 -5.28 19.41
N TYR A 110 -12.81 -4.46 18.41
CA TYR A 110 -12.77 -4.89 17.01
C TYR A 110 -11.41 -5.55 16.70
N GLY A 111 -11.41 -6.87 16.56
CA GLY A 111 -10.18 -7.67 16.52
C GLY A 111 -9.48 -7.73 15.16
N LEU A 112 -10.02 -7.09 14.12
CA LEU A 112 -9.61 -7.39 12.74
C LEU A 112 -8.46 -6.52 12.23
N GLY A 113 -8.17 -5.39 12.86
CA GLY A 113 -7.16 -4.42 12.41
C GLY A 113 -7.45 -3.75 11.06
N TYR A 114 -8.57 -4.09 10.41
CA TYR A 114 -9.04 -3.58 9.13
C TYR A 114 -10.56 -3.37 9.18
N ASP A 115 -10.96 -2.19 9.61
CA ASP A 115 -12.34 -1.71 9.61
C ASP A 115 -12.80 -1.33 8.21
N ASP A 116 -14.09 -1.54 7.97
CA ASP A 116 -14.79 -0.97 6.83
C ASP A 116 -15.57 0.25 7.32
N VAL A 117 -15.13 1.46 6.93
CA VAL A 117 -15.67 2.70 7.49
C VAL A 117 -17.11 2.97 7.07
N HIS A 118 -17.59 2.37 5.96
CA HIS A 118 -18.99 2.49 5.55
C HIS A 118 -19.89 1.57 6.37
N VAL A 119 -19.43 0.34 6.65
CA VAL A 119 -20.11 -0.58 7.56
C VAL A 119 -20.18 0.02 8.97
N ALA A 120 -19.08 0.60 9.45
CA ALA A 120 -19.03 1.28 10.76
C ALA A 120 -19.99 2.47 10.82
N ASP A 121 -20.01 3.32 9.79
CA ASP A 121 -20.90 4.49 9.73
C ASP A 121 -22.39 4.09 9.70
N MET A 122 -22.73 3.11 8.87
CA MET A 122 -24.09 2.58 8.77
C MET A 122 -24.57 1.95 10.08
N TYR A 123 -23.69 1.20 10.76
CA TYR A 123 -23.97 0.72 12.11
C TYR A 123 -24.24 1.88 13.09
N ALA A 124 -23.36 2.89 13.12
CA ALA A 124 -23.47 4.04 14.01
C ALA A 124 -24.74 4.88 13.73
N SER A 125 -25.22 4.86 12.49
CA SER A 125 -26.47 5.50 12.03
C SER A 125 -27.72 4.62 12.22
N GLY A 126 -27.56 3.37 12.68
CA GLY A 126 -28.68 2.46 12.94
C GLY A 126 -29.29 1.81 11.71
N VAL A 127 -28.57 1.79 10.59
CA VAL A 127 -28.94 1.04 9.37
C VAL A 127 -28.86 -0.46 9.68
N SER A 128 -29.82 -1.25 9.17
CA SER A 128 -29.84 -2.71 9.40
C SER A 128 -28.70 -3.46 8.69
N VAL A 129 -28.42 -4.70 9.09
CA VAL A 129 -27.41 -5.57 8.44
C VAL A 129 -27.74 -5.79 6.97
N ASP A 130 -28.99 -6.12 6.65
CA ASP A 130 -29.45 -6.38 5.28
C ASP A 130 -29.31 -5.13 4.40
N GLU A 131 -29.77 -3.97 4.90
CA GLU A 131 -29.68 -2.71 4.16
C GLU A 131 -28.21 -2.27 3.97
N CYS A 132 -27.35 -2.50 4.97
CA CYS A 132 -25.91 -2.24 4.85
C CYS A 132 -25.28 -3.10 3.75
N TYR A 133 -25.56 -4.41 3.75
CA TYR A 133 -25.08 -5.35 2.75
C TYR A 133 -25.55 -4.96 1.33
N ASP A 134 -26.84 -4.63 1.17
CA ASP A 134 -27.42 -4.22 -0.11
C ASP A 134 -26.74 -2.97 -0.66
N ARG A 135 -26.46 -1.99 0.22
CA ARG A 135 -25.78 -0.75 -0.17
C ARG A 135 -24.35 -1.00 -0.64
N ILE A 136 -23.52 -1.70 0.14
CA ILE A 136 -22.10 -1.91 -0.20
C ILE A 136 -21.90 -2.88 -1.38
N SER A 137 -22.85 -3.78 -1.58
CA SER A 137 -22.87 -4.70 -2.72
C SER A 137 -23.36 -4.04 -4.01
N SER A 138 -23.85 -2.80 -3.95
CA SER A 138 -24.34 -2.09 -5.12
C SER A 138 -23.20 -1.76 -6.10
N PRO A 139 -23.38 -2.04 -7.40
CA PRO A 139 -22.42 -1.67 -8.44
C PRO A 139 -22.30 -0.14 -8.62
N THR A 140 -23.21 0.64 -8.03
CA THR A 140 -23.21 2.10 -8.08
C THR A 140 -22.95 2.73 -6.71
N PHE A 141 -22.48 1.96 -5.72
CA PHE A 141 -22.18 2.51 -4.39
C PHE A 141 -21.14 3.62 -4.45
N PHE A 142 -20.00 3.37 -5.12
CA PHE A 142 -19.06 4.40 -5.51
C PHE A 142 -19.35 4.92 -6.91
N THR A 143 -19.07 6.21 -7.13
CA THR A 143 -19.00 6.77 -8.49
C THR A 143 -17.62 6.51 -9.09
N ARG A 144 -17.52 6.47 -10.43
CA ARG A 144 -16.23 6.34 -11.11
C ARG A 144 -15.25 7.44 -10.73
N ALA A 145 -15.73 8.68 -10.64
CA ALA A 145 -14.90 9.83 -10.28
C ALA A 145 -14.29 9.66 -8.88
N PHE A 146 -15.09 9.21 -7.91
CA PHE A 146 -14.63 8.95 -6.56
C PHE A 146 -13.56 7.84 -6.51
N VAL A 147 -13.80 6.69 -7.16
CA VAL A 147 -12.84 5.58 -7.20
C VAL A 147 -11.49 6.02 -7.77
N LEU A 148 -11.51 6.70 -8.93
CA LEU A 148 -10.27 7.18 -9.56
C LEU A 148 -9.54 8.23 -8.71
N TYR A 149 -10.28 9.08 -8.02
CA TYR A 149 -9.70 10.06 -7.11
C TYR A 149 -9.00 9.38 -5.92
N GLU A 150 -9.62 8.39 -5.28
CA GLU A 150 -9.01 7.71 -4.14
C GLU A 150 -7.81 6.84 -4.52
N VAL A 151 -7.85 6.19 -5.69
CA VAL A 151 -6.67 5.53 -6.28
C VAL A 151 -5.52 6.52 -6.44
N MET A 152 -5.79 7.71 -6.98
CA MET A 152 -4.81 8.75 -7.20
C MET A 152 -4.20 9.26 -5.89
N VAL A 153 -5.03 9.49 -4.86
CA VAL A 153 -4.55 9.86 -3.52
C VAL A 153 -3.57 8.81 -3.00
N CYS A 154 -3.90 7.53 -3.16
CA CYS A 154 -3.04 6.42 -2.73
C CYS A 154 -1.72 6.37 -3.52
N LEU A 155 -1.79 6.45 -4.86
CA LEU A 155 -0.59 6.44 -5.72
C LEU A 155 0.32 7.63 -5.42
N ARG A 156 -0.23 8.83 -5.23
CA ARG A 156 0.56 10.02 -4.91
C ARG A 156 1.32 9.86 -3.60
N GLU A 157 0.66 9.34 -2.56
CA GLU A 157 1.31 9.10 -1.28
C GLU A 157 2.39 8.02 -1.36
N LEU A 158 2.14 6.94 -2.12
CA LEU A 158 3.13 5.90 -2.37
C LEU A 158 4.37 6.45 -3.09
N ILE A 159 4.19 7.19 -4.18
CA ILE A 159 5.30 7.78 -4.94
C ILE A 159 6.06 8.82 -4.09
N ARG A 160 5.35 9.60 -3.28
CA ARG A 160 5.98 10.54 -2.34
C ARG A 160 6.91 9.80 -1.38
N ARG A 161 6.47 8.67 -0.81
CA ARG A 161 7.28 7.84 0.10
C ARG A 161 8.48 7.24 -0.61
N GLU A 162 8.28 6.64 -1.78
CA GLU A 162 9.36 6.07 -2.61
C GLU A 162 10.44 7.10 -2.94
N THR A 163 10.02 8.31 -3.31
CA THR A 163 10.94 9.42 -3.60
C THR A 163 11.66 9.87 -2.34
N ALA A 164 10.94 10.07 -1.24
CA ALA A 164 11.49 10.60 0.00
C ALA A 164 12.54 9.68 0.64
N CYS A 165 12.42 8.36 0.47
CA CYS A 165 13.40 7.40 1.00
C CYS A 165 14.47 6.96 -0.01
N GLY A 166 14.47 7.50 -1.24
CA GLY A 166 15.39 7.04 -2.29
C GLY A 166 15.22 5.55 -2.60
N ALA A 167 13.98 5.09 -2.74
CA ALA A 167 13.69 3.67 -2.94
C ALA A 167 14.35 3.13 -4.23
N HIS A 168 15.03 1.99 -4.08
CA HIS A 168 15.64 1.21 -5.16
C HIS A 168 14.62 0.33 -5.88
N ALA A 169 13.53 -0.03 -5.21
CA ALA A 169 12.38 -0.68 -5.82
C ALA A 169 11.13 0.20 -5.68
N ARG A 170 10.39 0.31 -6.78
CA ARG A 170 9.18 1.12 -6.90
C ARG A 170 7.98 0.20 -7.06
N VAL A 171 7.04 0.31 -6.13
CA VAL A 171 5.74 -0.34 -6.16
C VAL A 171 4.80 0.43 -7.08
N SER A 172 4.96 1.75 -7.15
CA SER A 172 4.17 2.62 -8.03
C SER A 172 4.31 2.24 -9.51
N SER A 173 5.49 1.79 -9.96
CA SER A 173 5.69 1.33 -11.34
C SER A 173 4.96 0.01 -11.61
N ILE A 174 4.96 -0.91 -10.65
CA ILE A 174 4.22 -2.19 -10.73
C ILE A 174 2.72 -1.92 -10.79
N LEU A 175 2.21 -1.02 -9.94
CA LEU A 175 0.81 -0.60 -9.97
C LEU A 175 0.46 0.06 -11.30
N ALA A 176 1.28 1.00 -11.80
CA ALA A 176 1.01 1.69 -13.06
C ALA A 176 0.88 0.74 -14.27
N ASP A 177 1.53 -0.42 -14.23
CA ASP A 177 1.50 -1.42 -15.30
C ASP A 177 0.28 -2.35 -15.24
N LYS A 178 -0.24 -2.63 -14.03
CA LYS A 178 -1.17 -3.76 -13.80
C LYS A 178 -2.39 -3.46 -12.91
N LEU A 179 -2.57 -2.22 -12.47
CA LEU A 179 -3.64 -1.82 -11.53
C LEU A 179 -5.05 -2.21 -12.02
N ASP A 180 -5.28 -2.15 -13.32
CA ASP A 180 -6.57 -2.45 -13.96
C ASP A 180 -6.71 -3.91 -14.41
N GLN A 181 -5.67 -4.73 -14.24
CA GLN A 181 -5.63 -6.11 -14.73
C GLN A 181 -5.71 -7.14 -13.60
N GLU A 182 -5.15 -6.85 -12.43
CA GLU A 182 -5.02 -7.84 -11.36
C GLU A 182 -4.94 -7.21 -9.97
N LEU A 183 -5.40 -7.94 -8.94
CA LEU A 183 -5.22 -7.52 -7.55
C LEU A 183 -3.75 -7.68 -7.15
N LEU A 184 -3.11 -6.53 -6.92
CA LEU A 184 -1.72 -6.42 -6.49
C LEU A 184 -1.59 -6.36 -4.96
N PHE A 185 -2.70 -6.31 -4.23
CA PHE A 185 -2.78 -6.23 -2.77
C PHE A 185 -3.96 -7.06 -2.26
N HIS A 186 -3.74 -7.73 -1.13
CA HIS A 186 -4.76 -8.47 -0.36
C HIS A 186 -5.48 -7.58 0.66
N THR A 187 -4.74 -6.65 1.27
CA THR A 187 -5.23 -5.56 2.12
C THR A 187 -4.43 -4.31 1.78
N PHE A 188 -4.73 -3.16 2.39
CA PHE A 188 -3.99 -1.93 2.08
C PHE A 188 -2.48 -2.01 2.35
N ASN A 189 -1.99 -2.95 3.18
CA ASN A 189 -0.58 -3.13 3.54
C ASN A 189 -0.08 -4.57 3.33
N HIS A 190 -0.91 -5.50 2.84
CA HIS A 190 -0.49 -6.86 2.49
C HIS A 190 -0.42 -7.01 0.98
N PRO A 191 0.74 -6.78 0.35
CA PRO A 191 0.90 -6.97 -1.08
C PRO A 191 0.66 -8.42 -1.49
N ALA A 192 0.06 -8.60 -2.67
CA ALA A 192 -0.03 -9.90 -3.31
C ALA A 192 1.36 -10.38 -3.78
N ARG A 193 1.50 -11.68 -4.01
CA ARG A 193 2.76 -12.29 -4.48
C ARG A 193 3.33 -11.57 -5.70
N LYS A 194 2.50 -11.20 -6.68
CA LYS A 194 2.94 -10.54 -7.91
C LYS A 194 3.66 -9.20 -7.65
N SER A 195 3.14 -8.41 -6.70
CA SER A 195 3.79 -7.18 -6.26
C SER A 195 5.10 -7.43 -5.53
N LEU A 196 5.12 -8.43 -4.64
CA LEU A 196 6.33 -8.82 -3.92
C LEU A 196 7.42 -9.32 -4.89
N VAL A 197 7.06 -10.09 -5.92
CA VAL A 197 7.96 -10.55 -6.98
C VAL A 197 8.57 -9.34 -7.69
N GLY A 198 7.74 -8.41 -8.18
CA GLY A 198 8.23 -7.23 -8.89
C GLY A 198 9.15 -6.34 -8.03
N VAL A 199 8.86 -6.19 -6.73
CA VAL A 199 9.74 -5.47 -5.80
C VAL A 199 11.05 -6.21 -5.58
N THR A 200 10.98 -7.53 -5.35
CA THR A 200 12.16 -8.36 -5.10
C THR A 200 13.10 -8.36 -6.30
N GLU A 201 12.58 -8.53 -7.51
CA GLU A 201 13.39 -8.52 -8.73
C GLU A 201 14.05 -7.15 -8.97
N GLN A 202 13.34 -6.04 -8.73
CA GLN A 202 13.93 -4.69 -8.78
C GLN A 202 15.07 -4.53 -7.78
N LEU A 203 14.89 -4.97 -6.52
CA LEU A 203 15.91 -4.90 -5.48
C LEU A 203 17.17 -5.70 -5.86
N MET A 204 16.98 -6.94 -6.29
CA MET A 204 18.10 -7.82 -6.62
C MET A 204 18.82 -7.38 -7.89
N SER A 205 18.10 -6.81 -8.86
CA SER A 205 18.71 -6.16 -10.02
C SER A 205 19.54 -4.94 -9.61
N ALA A 206 19.03 -4.09 -8.71
CA ALA A 206 19.79 -2.94 -8.19
C ALA A 206 21.04 -3.39 -7.43
N ALA A 207 21.00 -4.56 -6.78
CA ALA A 207 22.13 -5.17 -6.10
C ALA A 207 23.16 -5.84 -7.02
N GLY A 208 22.96 -5.82 -8.35
CA GLY A 208 23.86 -6.45 -9.31
C GLY A 208 23.81 -7.98 -9.31
N VAL A 209 22.79 -8.57 -8.68
CA VAL A 209 22.60 -10.01 -8.52
C VAL A 209 21.18 -10.40 -8.93
N PRO A 210 20.80 -10.19 -10.21
CA PRO A 210 19.42 -10.36 -10.66
C PRO A 210 18.92 -11.79 -10.40
N VAL A 211 17.65 -11.87 -10.01
CA VAL A 211 16.92 -13.13 -9.83
C VAL A 211 15.66 -13.11 -10.68
N THR A 212 15.15 -14.29 -11.00
CA THR A 212 13.86 -14.46 -11.65
C THR A 212 12.99 -15.29 -10.73
N ILE A 213 11.84 -14.76 -10.33
CA ILE A 213 10.94 -15.41 -9.37
C ILE A 213 9.63 -15.72 -10.07
N PRO A 214 9.14 -16.98 -10.03
CA PRO A 214 7.83 -17.31 -10.57
C PRO A 214 6.72 -16.49 -9.91
N VAL A 215 5.87 -15.87 -10.74
CA VAL A 215 4.68 -15.13 -10.28
C VAL A 215 3.64 -16.04 -9.61
N GLY A 216 3.61 -17.32 -9.99
CA GLY A 216 2.88 -18.37 -9.26
C GLY A 216 3.67 -18.88 -8.06
N GLY A 217 2.98 -19.46 -7.08
CA GLY A 217 3.60 -20.00 -5.86
C GLY A 217 2.87 -19.60 -4.60
N MET A 218 3.51 -19.78 -3.45
CA MET A 218 2.93 -19.47 -2.15
C MET A 218 2.72 -17.95 -2.00
N SER A 219 1.55 -17.55 -1.49
CA SER A 219 1.28 -16.17 -1.13
C SER A 219 1.52 -15.98 0.36
N TYR A 220 2.56 -15.21 0.71
CA TYR A 220 3.04 -15.09 2.08
C TYR A 220 2.21 -14.15 2.98
N LEU A 221 1.47 -13.23 2.39
CA LEU A 221 0.67 -12.22 3.11
C LEU A 221 -0.83 -12.33 2.82
N SER A 222 -1.32 -13.50 2.40
CA SER A 222 -2.75 -13.76 2.10
C SER A 222 -3.55 -14.30 3.27
N ASN A 223 -3.04 -14.23 4.49
CA ASN A 223 -3.79 -14.63 5.70
C ASN A 223 -5.05 -13.79 5.87
N ILE A 224 -5.04 -12.54 5.40
CA ILE A 224 -6.21 -11.66 5.32
C ILE A 224 -6.33 -11.17 3.88
N ARG A 225 -7.52 -11.25 3.29
CA ARG A 225 -7.85 -10.74 1.96
C ARG A 225 -9.18 -10.01 2.02
N ILE A 226 -9.20 -8.77 1.54
CA ILE A 226 -10.39 -7.94 1.43
C ILE A 226 -10.65 -7.77 -0.07
N MET A 227 -11.78 -8.26 -0.54
CA MET A 227 -12.15 -8.06 -1.93
C MET A 227 -12.70 -6.64 -2.14
N PRO A 228 -12.38 -5.99 -3.28
CA PRO A 228 -12.98 -4.70 -3.62
C PRO A 228 -14.50 -4.79 -3.65
N TYR A 229 -15.15 -3.68 -3.30
CA TYR A 229 -16.58 -3.53 -3.58
C TYR A 229 -16.87 -3.70 -5.09
N PRO A 230 -18.06 -4.20 -5.47
CA PRO A 230 -18.44 -4.32 -6.88
C PRO A 230 -18.31 -3.02 -7.67
N SER A 231 -18.67 -1.88 -7.07
CA SER A 231 -18.48 -0.55 -7.69
C SER A 231 -17.01 -0.21 -7.96
N THR A 232 -16.08 -0.59 -7.07
CA THR A 232 -14.64 -0.45 -7.31
C THR A 232 -14.16 -1.35 -8.44
N VAL A 233 -14.56 -2.63 -8.47
CA VAL A 233 -14.23 -3.57 -9.56
C VAL A 233 -14.63 -3.00 -10.91
N ILE A 234 -15.89 -2.56 -11.03
CA ILE A 234 -16.45 -1.98 -12.27
C ILE A 234 -15.68 -0.73 -12.69
N HIS A 235 -15.41 0.18 -11.76
CA HIS A 235 -14.82 1.48 -12.10
C HIS A 235 -13.31 1.43 -12.34
N LEU A 236 -12.62 0.42 -11.84
CA LEU A 236 -11.23 0.12 -12.19
C LEU A 236 -11.10 -0.73 -13.46
N GLY A 237 -12.20 -1.29 -13.98
CA GLY A 237 -12.16 -2.16 -15.16
C GLY A 237 -11.58 -3.55 -14.88
N LEU A 238 -11.54 -3.97 -13.62
CA LEU A 238 -11.05 -5.29 -13.22
C LEU A 238 -11.99 -6.38 -13.75
N ASP A 239 -11.44 -7.46 -14.29
CA ASP A 239 -12.21 -8.61 -14.74
C ASP A 239 -12.76 -9.40 -13.54
N PRO A 240 -14.09 -9.40 -13.29
CA PRO A 240 -14.65 -10.12 -12.15
C PRO A 240 -14.46 -11.64 -12.27
N THR A 241 -14.28 -12.18 -13.47
CA THR A 241 -14.04 -13.62 -13.67
C THR A 241 -12.64 -14.05 -13.23
N ALA A 242 -11.70 -13.10 -13.20
CA ALA A 242 -10.36 -13.28 -12.63
C ALA A 242 -10.34 -13.14 -11.09
N LEU A 243 -11.48 -12.84 -10.48
CA LEU A 243 -11.66 -12.61 -9.04
C LEU A 243 -12.62 -13.64 -8.44
N PRO A 244 -12.23 -14.93 -8.34
CA PRO A 244 -13.14 -16.01 -7.91
C PRO A 244 -13.66 -15.84 -6.47
N GLU A 245 -13.00 -15.01 -5.67
CA GLU A 245 -13.37 -14.71 -4.29
C GLU A 245 -14.26 -13.44 -4.18
N LEU A 246 -14.65 -12.83 -5.30
CA LEU A 246 -15.49 -11.62 -5.28
C LEU A 246 -16.79 -11.87 -4.48
N GLY A 247 -17.10 -10.96 -3.56
CA GLY A 247 -18.20 -11.15 -2.60
C GLY A 247 -17.84 -11.99 -1.36
N GLN A 248 -16.55 -12.29 -1.18
CA GLN A 248 -16.01 -12.92 0.01
C GLN A 248 -14.92 -12.05 0.65
N ARG A 249 -14.66 -12.31 1.93
CA ARG A 249 -13.51 -11.82 2.68
C ARG A 249 -12.80 -13.03 3.27
N VAL A 250 -11.47 -12.98 3.31
CA VAL A 250 -10.67 -14.02 3.96
C VAL A 250 -10.03 -13.42 5.19
N GLN A 251 -10.20 -14.06 6.32
CA GLN A 251 -9.63 -13.64 7.59
C GLN A 251 -9.04 -14.85 8.30
N MET A 252 -7.74 -14.77 8.61
CA MET A 252 -6.99 -15.88 9.21
C MET A 252 -7.22 -17.20 8.45
N HIS A 253 -7.17 -17.14 7.12
CA HIS A 253 -7.42 -18.26 6.20
C HIS A 253 -8.86 -18.80 6.15
N VAL A 254 -9.81 -18.19 6.87
CA VAL A 254 -11.23 -18.53 6.80
C VAL A 254 -11.92 -17.59 5.83
N ALA A 255 -12.50 -18.15 4.76
CA ALA A 255 -13.35 -17.41 3.85
C ALA A 255 -14.75 -17.23 4.45
N MET A 256 -15.29 -16.02 4.36
CA MET A 256 -16.67 -15.68 4.75
C MET A 256 -17.31 -14.84 3.65
N SER A 257 -18.63 -14.91 3.51
CA SER A 257 -19.34 -14.03 2.59
C SER A 257 -19.27 -12.58 3.06
N THR A 258 -19.43 -11.61 2.15
CA THR A 258 -19.55 -10.19 2.53
C THR A 258 -20.71 -9.97 3.51
N PHE A 259 -21.81 -10.72 3.38
CA PHE A 259 -22.94 -10.64 4.32
C PHE A 259 -22.54 -11.11 5.73
N ASP A 260 -21.88 -12.26 5.85
CA ASP A 260 -21.41 -12.78 7.13
C ASP A 260 -20.38 -11.84 7.77
N PHE A 261 -19.54 -11.21 6.96
CA PHE A 261 -18.63 -10.17 7.41
C PHE A 261 -19.39 -8.97 8.00
N VAL A 262 -20.39 -8.42 7.30
CA VAL A 262 -21.19 -7.28 7.79
C VAL A 262 -21.87 -7.64 9.10
N LYS A 263 -22.47 -8.84 9.19
CA LYS A 263 -23.09 -9.35 10.41
C LYS A 263 -22.10 -9.42 11.58
N SER A 264 -20.93 -10.03 11.35
CA SER A 264 -19.88 -10.15 12.37
C SER A 264 -19.34 -8.78 12.79
N ALA A 265 -19.18 -7.84 11.85
CA ALA A 265 -18.76 -6.48 12.16
C ALA A 265 -19.81 -5.76 13.02
N TYR A 266 -21.09 -5.89 12.71
CA TYR A 266 -22.19 -5.34 13.50
C TYR A 266 -22.26 -5.90 14.92
N GLU A 267 -22.02 -7.21 15.10
CA GLU A 267 -21.93 -7.83 16.42
C GLU A 267 -20.77 -7.25 17.24
N GLN A 268 -19.59 -7.09 16.63
CA GLN A 268 -18.42 -6.50 17.28
C GLN A 268 -18.64 -5.02 17.63
N TYR A 269 -19.17 -4.23 16.69
CA TYR A 269 -19.55 -2.85 16.92
C TYR A 269 -20.68 -2.72 17.96
N GLY A 270 -21.55 -3.74 18.06
CA GLY A 270 -22.54 -3.94 19.12
C GLY A 270 -21.94 -3.88 20.52
N ASN A 271 -20.82 -4.59 20.71
CA ASN A 271 -20.12 -4.65 22.00
C ASN A 271 -19.51 -3.30 22.40
N ALA A 272 -19.03 -2.51 21.44
CA ALA A 272 -18.49 -1.18 21.68
C ALA A 272 -19.59 -0.10 21.87
N GLY A 273 -20.72 -0.27 21.19
CA GLY A 273 -21.82 0.69 21.15
C GLY A 273 -21.66 1.77 20.07
N ARG A 274 -22.79 2.31 19.58
CA ARG A 274 -22.83 3.25 18.45
C ARG A 274 -22.03 4.53 18.69
N ASP A 275 -22.05 5.07 19.90
CA ASP A 275 -21.36 6.31 20.22
C ASP A 275 -19.84 6.13 20.20
N ALA A 276 -19.33 4.98 20.65
CA ALA A 276 -17.92 4.65 20.57
C ALA A 276 -17.46 4.49 19.11
N VAL A 277 -18.25 3.82 18.27
CA VAL A 277 -17.94 3.69 16.83
C VAL A 277 -17.94 5.06 16.14
N ARG A 278 -18.93 5.91 16.44
CA ARG A 278 -18.98 7.29 15.91
C ARG A 278 -17.78 8.12 16.37
N ALA A 279 -17.39 7.99 17.64
CA ALA A 279 -16.19 8.63 18.17
C ALA A 279 -14.92 8.16 17.43
N ALA A 280 -14.74 6.86 17.24
CA ALA A 280 -13.60 6.30 16.51
C ALA A 280 -13.51 6.82 15.06
N LEU A 281 -14.64 6.86 14.33
CA LEU A 281 -14.70 7.41 12.98
C LEU A 281 -14.31 8.90 12.94
N SER A 282 -14.87 9.71 13.84
CA SER A 282 -14.61 11.16 13.89
C SER A 282 -13.19 11.51 14.34
N GLN A 283 -12.59 10.68 15.21
CA GLN A 283 -11.25 10.89 15.73
C GLN A 283 -10.16 10.42 14.75
N HIS A 284 -10.47 9.53 13.80
CA HIS A 284 -9.53 9.06 12.80
C HIS A 284 -9.46 10.00 11.58
N PRO A 285 -8.43 10.88 11.45
CA PRO A 285 -8.48 12.02 10.53
C PRO A 285 -8.61 11.61 9.06
N GLN A 286 -7.91 10.53 8.66
CA GLN A 286 -7.98 10.05 7.28
C GLN A 286 -9.33 9.43 6.93
N ALA A 287 -10.01 8.82 7.91
CA ALA A 287 -11.32 8.19 7.69
C ALA A 287 -12.39 9.28 7.60
N SER A 288 -12.34 10.26 8.50
CA SER A 288 -13.22 11.43 8.46
C SER A 288 -13.11 12.19 7.13
N TRP A 289 -11.89 12.50 6.67
CA TRP A 289 -11.70 13.17 5.38
C TRP A 289 -12.17 12.33 4.19
N TYR A 290 -11.99 11.02 4.27
CA TYR A 290 -12.49 10.09 3.26
C TYR A 290 -14.02 10.08 3.20
N GLN A 291 -14.69 9.97 4.35
CA GLN A 291 -16.15 10.02 4.44
C GLN A 291 -16.70 11.34 3.91
N ALA A 292 -16.08 12.48 4.26
CA ALA A 292 -16.48 13.78 3.74
C ALA A 292 -16.40 13.84 2.19
N ARG A 293 -15.35 13.27 1.59
CA ARG A 293 -15.24 13.18 0.12
C ARG A 293 -16.26 12.21 -0.48
N PHE A 294 -16.54 11.09 0.19
CA PHE A 294 -17.55 10.14 -0.26
C PHE A 294 -18.94 10.79 -0.26
N GLU A 295 -19.34 11.43 0.84
CA GLU A 295 -20.61 12.16 0.93
C GLU A 295 -20.72 13.27 -0.12
N GLY A 296 -19.65 14.04 -0.33
CA GLY A 296 -19.58 15.06 -1.38
C GLY A 296 -19.60 14.49 -2.81
N SER A 297 -19.35 13.19 -3.00
CA SER A 297 -19.40 12.54 -4.32
C SER A 297 -20.79 12.01 -4.71
N LYS A 298 -21.73 11.96 -3.76
CA LYS A 298 -23.13 11.58 -4.01
C LYS A 298 -23.81 12.65 -4.88
N PRO A 299 -24.93 12.37 -5.57
CA PRO A 299 -25.44 13.18 -6.69
C PRO A 299 -25.89 14.63 -6.39
N LEU A 300 -25.57 15.21 -5.24
CA LEU A 300 -25.63 16.65 -5.01
C LEU A 300 -24.21 17.20 -5.22
N HIS A 301 -23.95 17.62 -6.47
CA HIS A 301 -22.68 18.14 -6.98
C HIS A 301 -21.60 17.08 -7.29
N CYS A 302 -21.61 16.60 -8.54
CA CYS A 302 -20.36 16.36 -9.24
C CYS A 302 -19.58 17.70 -9.28
N GLU A 303 -18.85 18.04 -8.22
CA GLU A 303 -17.69 18.91 -8.41
C GLU A 303 -16.78 18.15 -9.38
N ALA A 304 -16.68 18.69 -10.60
CA ALA A 304 -15.93 18.08 -11.67
C ALA A 304 -14.53 17.73 -11.14
N PHE A 305 -14.06 16.52 -11.42
CA PHE A 305 -12.66 16.16 -11.22
C PHE A 305 -11.79 17.32 -11.73
N ASP A 306 -11.12 18.02 -10.81
CA ASP A 306 -10.28 19.15 -11.15
C ASP A 306 -8.98 18.62 -11.76
N ALA A 307 -9.07 18.36 -13.06
CA ALA A 307 -7.97 17.84 -13.85
C ALA A 307 -6.74 18.76 -13.81
N ALA A 308 -6.93 20.08 -13.63
CA ALA A 308 -5.82 21.02 -13.56
C ALA A 308 -5.04 20.82 -12.26
N SER A 309 -5.73 20.82 -11.12
CA SER A 309 -5.13 20.52 -9.81
C SER A 309 -4.45 19.15 -9.78
N PHE A 310 -5.01 18.13 -10.44
CA PHE A 310 -4.37 16.83 -10.59
C PHE A 310 -3.02 16.94 -11.28
N VAL A 311 -2.98 17.53 -12.47
CA VAL A 311 -1.77 17.63 -13.27
C VAL A 311 -0.73 18.48 -12.55
N GLU A 312 -1.13 19.61 -11.98
CA GLU A 312 -0.24 20.46 -11.19
C GLU A 312 0.40 19.70 -10.04
N SER A 313 -0.37 18.87 -9.34
CA SER A 313 0.16 18.03 -8.26
C SER A 313 1.20 17.02 -8.74
N LEU A 314 1.11 16.53 -9.98
CA LEU A 314 2.12 15.63 -10.57
C LEU A 314 3.42 16.38 -10.84
N PHE A 315 3.38 17.58 -11.42
CA PHE A 315 4.57 18.41 -11.60
C PHE A 315 5.25 18.72 -10.26
N HIS A 316 4.46 19.08 -9.25
CA HIS A 316 4.98 19.36 -7.91
C HIS A 316 5.58 18.14 -7.23
N THR A 317 4.89 17.01 -7.29
CA THR A 317 5.29 15.83 -6.53
C THR A 317 6.44 15.11 -7.22
N LEU A 318 6.32 14.90 -8.54
CA LEU A 318 7.19 14.03 -9.33
C LEU A 318 8.41 14.77 -9.90
N LEU A 319 8.23 16.02 -10.30
CA LEU A 319 9.24 16.83 -11.01
C LEU A 319 9.79 17.99 -10.17
N LYS A 320 9.26 18.19 -8.96
CA LYS A 320 9.65 19.26 -8.01
C LYS A 320 9.69 20.66 -8.61
N ARG A 321 8.76 20.96 -9.52
CA ARG A 321 8.61 22.30 -10.11
C ARG A 321 7.15 22.69 -10.31
N HIS A 322 6.93 23.98 -10.58
CA HIS A 322 5.65 24.48 -11.08
C HIS A 322 5.53 24.19 -12.58
N PRO A 323 4.38 23.70 -13.05
CA PRO A 323 4.11 23.66 -14.48
C PRO A 323 3.77 25.03 -15.03
N THR A 324 3.95 25.17 -16.34
CA THR A 324 3.36 26.26 -17.12
C THR A 324 1.90 25.93 -17.45
N SER A 325 1.08 26.95 -17.68
CA SER A 325 -0.33 26.74 -18.06
C SER A 325 -0.52 25.86 -19.30
N PRO A 326 0.30 25.95 -20.37
CA PRO A 326 0.21 25.05 -21.52
C PRO A 326 0.48 23.58 -21.17
N GLU A 327 1.42 23.31 -20.26
CA GLU A 327 1.70 21.94 -19.80
C GLU A 327 0.51 21.35 -19.04
N VAL A 328 -0.11 22.13 -18.15
CA VAL A 328 -1.32 21.72 -17.44
C VAL A 328 -2.44 21.43 -18.43
N GLN A 329 -2.71 22.36 -19.34
CA GLN A 329 -3.78 22.22 -20.33
C GLN A 329 -3.59 21.03 -21.28
N TYR A 330 -2.35 20.73 -21.67
CA TYR A 330 -2.04 19.55 -22.47
C TYR A 330 -2.51 18.27 -21.76
N TRP A 331 -2.11 18.07 -20.52
CA TRP A 331 -2.47 16.87 -19.77
C TRP A 331 -3.96 16.83 -19.41
N VAL A 332 -4.56 17.97 -19.04
CA VAL A 332 -6.01 18.08 -18.81
C VAL A 332 -6.79 17.62 -20.03
N LYS A 333 -6.34 18.00 -21.24
CA LYS A 333 -6.95 17.58 -22.50
C LYS A 333 -6.75 16.09 -22.79
N MET A 334 -5.59 15.54 -22.45
CA MET A 334 -5.28 14.12 -22.65
C MET A 334 -6.05 13.22 -21.68
N LEU A 335 -6.23 13.67 -20.45
CA LEU A 335 -6.70 12.86 -19.33
C LEU A 335 -8.01 12.09 -19.57
N PRO A 336 -9.06 12.63 -20.22
CA PRO A 336 -10.26 11.87 -20.55
C PRO A 336 -10.00 10.68 -21.48
N SER A 337 -9.00 10.78 -22.36
CA SER A 337 -8.69 9.77 -23.38
C SER A 337 -7.78 8.66 -22.88
N ILE A 338 -6.81 8.99 -22.03
CA ILE A 338 -5.80 8.04 -21.57
C ILE A 338 -5.98 7.61 -20.11
N GLY A 339 -6.77 8.35 -19.34
CA GLY A 339 -6.99 8.11 -17.92
C GLY A 339 -5.84 8.61 -17.03
N PRO A 340 -6.09 8.81 -15.72
CA PRO A 340 -5.08 9.32 -14.79
C PRO A 340 -3.85 8.41 -14.63
N ALA A 341 -4.04 7.08 -14.64
CA ALA A 341 -2.95 6.12 -14.48
C ALA A 341 -1.92 6.25 -15.61
N GLU A 342 -2.37 6.36 -16.86
CA GLU A 342 -1.50 6.56 -18.01
C GLU A 342 -0.81 7.93 -17.98
N VAL A 343 -1.48 8.98 -17.48
CA VAL A 343 -0.83 10.27 -17.25
C VAL A 343 0.33 10.11 -16.25
N VAL A 344 0.09 9.49 -15.09
CA VAL A 344 1.14 9.21 -14.10
C VAL A 344 2.28 8.40 -14.71
N ARG A 345 1.95 7.34 -15.46
CA ARG A 345 2.93 6.50 -16.16
C ARG A 345 3.80 7.31 -17.12
N ARG A 346 3.22 8.24 -17.86
CA ARG A 346 3.98 9.12 -18.79
C ARG A 346 4.82 10.15 -18.06
N PHE A 347 4.38 10.66 -16.90
CA PHE A 347 5.23 11.50 -16.05
C PHE A 347 6.44 10.72 -15.55
N THR A 348 6.23 9.53 -14.98
CA THR A 348 7.33 8.72 -14.42
C THR A 348 8.24 8.13 -15.50
N ALA A 349 7.76 7.95 -16.73
CA ALA A 349 8.57 7.56 -17.88
C ALA A 349 9.23 8.73 -18.62
N SER A 350 8.92 9.99 -18.26
CA SER A 350 9.46 11.16 -18.97
C SER A 350 10.96 11.32 -18.75
N ALA A 351 11.67 11.81 -19.77
CA ALA A 351 13.09 12.13 -19.66
C ALA A 351 13.38 13.12 -18.52
N GLU A 352 12.46 14.07 -18.31
CA GLU A 352 12.56 15.03 -17.21
C GLU A 352 12.53 14.37 -15.83
N PHE A 353 11.61 13.42 -15.62
CA PHE A 353 11.55 12.65 -14.38
C PHE A 353 12.83 11.82 -14.19
N GLN A 354 13.28 11.12 -15.23
CA GLN A 354 14.49 10.29 -15.16
C GLN A 354 15.73 11.14 -14.85
N ASP A 355 15.89 12.29 -15.50
CA ASP A 355 16.99 13.23 -15.25
C ASP A 355 16.97 13.75 -13.81
N TYR A 356 15.82 14.28 -13.35
CA TYR A 356 15.68 14.78 -11.98
C TYR A 356 16.06 13.72 -10.93
N HIS A 357 15.51 12.51 -11.04
CA HIS A 357 15.75 11.45 -10.05
C HIS A 357 17.16 10.85 -10.16
N SER A 358 17.76 10.82 -11.34
CA SER A 358 19.15 10.37 -11.50
C SER A 358 20.15 11.30 -10.79
N ARG A 359 19.92 12.62 -10.82
CA ARG A 359 20.79 13.60 -10.15
C ARG A 359 20.68 13.50 -8.63
N VAL A 360 19.47 13.33 -8.11
CA VAL A 360 19.21 13.13 -6.68
C VAL A 360 19.87 11.85 -6.16
N ALA A 361 19.82 10.77 -6.94
CA ALA A 361 20.42 9.49 -6.56
C ALA A 361 21.97 9.54 -6.47
N VAL A 362 22.61 10.44 -7.22
CA VAL A 362 24.08 10.58 -7.24
C VAL A 362 24.58 11.58 -6.19
N GLY A 363 23.68 12.20 -5.41
CA GLY A 363 24.06 13.18 -4.39
C GLY A 363 24.67 14.46 -4.96
N ALA A 364 24.37 14.79 -6.22
CA ALA A 364 24.76 16.07 -6.80
C ALA A 364 23.90 17.19 -6.16
N PRO A 365 24.52 18.27 -5.64
CA PRO A 365 23.83 19.35 -4.95
C PRO A 365 22.82 20.11 -5.83
#